data_AF-A0A257NYB9-F1
#
_entry.id   AF-A0A257NYB9-F1
#
_cell.length_a   1.000
_cell.length_b   1.000
_cell.length_c   1.000
_cell.angle_alpha   90.00
_cell.angle_beta   90.00
_cell.angle_gamma   90.00
#
_symmetry.space_group_name_H-M   'P 1'
#
loop_
_entity.id
_entity.type
_entity.pdbx_description
1 polymer ?
#
loop_
_entity_poly.entity_id
_entity_poly.type
_entity_poly.pdbx_seq_one_letter_code
_entity_poly.pdbx_strand_id
1 'polypeptide(L)'
;MMTLYQFESCPFCWKVKALLHYANIPYTVVEVNPMNSKALAPLDLKKVPVLIDGEHIITESSVIMDHIDNHYVHLAADDTVAEWRTWVDNTLVYFLPPIIHKDFGTSWQTFGQVLKPSGYGVFKRTLVRFAGAMVMSRVSQKKARERGITDAPAGLAAAVQHWAKDGLAGQKFHGGDAPDLADLSVFGIFRSTDGLAAVRLANTTSSEFAAWYDRLKVMTPSTAV
;
A
#
# COMPACT_ATOMS: atom_id res chain seq x y z
N MET A 1 11.59 -10.53 17.82
CA MET A 1 12.07 -10.15 16.47
C MET A 1 10.89 -10.26 15.54
N MET A 2 10.48 -9.16 14.91
CA MET A 2 9.32 -9.14 14.03
C MET A 2 9.69 -9.65 12.63
N THR A 3 8.87 -10.54 12.07
CA THR A 3 8.99 -11.01 10.69
C THR A 3 7.73 -10.68 9.92
N LEU A 4 7.85 -9.89 8.85
CA LEU A 4 6.76 -9.51 7.96
C LEU A 4 6.79 -10.34 6.68
N TYR A 5 5.76 -11.16 6.48
CA TYR A 5 5.51 -11.84 5.21
C TYR A 5 4.75 -10.89 4.29
N GLN A 6 5.32 -10.58 3.13
CA GLN A 6 4.77 -9.55 2.25
C GLN A 6 4.90 -9.89 0.76
N PHE A 7 4.25 -9.03 -0.04
CA PHE A 7 4.61 -8.80 -1.43
C PHE A 7 5.05 -7.35 -1.57
N GLU A 8 6.16 -7.09 -2.24
CA GLU A 8 6.72 -5.73 -2.32
C GLU A 8 5.77 -4.71 -2.96
N SER A 9 4.92 -5.15 -3.89
CA SER A 9 3.92 -4.28 -4.55
C SER A 9 2.56 -4.26 -3.87
N CYS A 10 2.40 -4.89 -2.68
CA CYS A 10 1.10 -4.98 -2.02
C CYS A 10 0.79 -3.72 -1.21
N PRO A 11 -0.32 -3.01 -1.49
CA PRO A 11 -0.68 -1.80 -0.77
C PRO A 11 -0.94 -2.05 0.73
N PHE A 12 -1.53 -3.19 1.09
CA PHE A 12 -1.77 -3.56 2.49
C PHE A 12 -0.48 -3.88 3.24
N CYS A 13 0.55 -4.40 2.57
CA CYS A 13 1.88 -4.57 3.18
C CYS A 13 2.54 -3.22 3.41
N TRP A 14 2.36 -2.26 2.49
CA TRP A 14 2.90 -0.91 2.64
C TRP A 14 2.24 -0.11 3.76
N LYS A 15 0.98 -0.36 4.13
CA LYS A 15 0.38 0.18 5.36
C LYS A 15 1.20 -0.21 6.61
N VAL A 16 1.52 -1.49 6.73
CA VAL A 16 2.34 -2.01 7.85
C VAL A 16 3.77 -1.48 7.78
N LYS A 17 4.39 -1.49 6.60
CA LYS A 17 5.76 -0.94 6.40
C LYS A 17 5.81 0.54 6.74
N ALA A 18 4.78 1.33 6.40
CA ALA A 18 4.74 2.76 6.72
C ALA A 18 4.86 2.98 8.23
N LEU A 19 4.11 2.25 9.05
CA LEU A 19 4.21 2.33 10.51
C LEU A 19 5.57 1.86 11.03
N LEU A 20 6.06 0.71 10.56
CA LEU A 20 7.37 0.20 10.99
C LEU A 20 8.52 1.16 10.63
N HIS A 21 8.49 1.76 9.44
CA HIS A 21 9.49 2.73 8.97
C HIS A 21 9.39 4.04 9.73
N TYR A 22 8.16 4.53 9.95
CA TYR A 22 7.92 5.74 10.74
C TYR A 22 8.47 5.58 12.17
N ALA A 23 8.18 4.45 12.81
CA ALA A 23 8.60 4.16 14.18
C ALA A 23 10.06 3.65 14.28
N ASN A 24 10.79 3.52 13.17
CA ASN A 24 12.13 2.94 13.11
C ASN A 24 12.24 1.55 13.80
N ILE A 25 11.19 0.74 13.69
CA ILE A 25 11.15 -0.60 14.28
C ILE A 25 11.89 -1.57 13.35
N PRO A 26 12.92 -2.28 13.81
CA PRO A 26 13.62 -3.28 13.00
C PRO A 26 12.75 -4.54 12.82
N TYR A 27 12.68 -5.04 11.59
CA TYR A 27 11.94 -6.24 11.25
C TYR A 27 12.61 -6.96 10.08
N THR A 28 12.37 -8.27 9.96
CA THR A 28 12.82 -9.09 8.84
C THR A 28 11.69 -9.24 7.83
N VAL A 29 12.01 -9.26 6.54
CA VAL A 29 11.04 -9.49 5.46
C VAL A 29 11.15 -10.92 4.94
N VAL A 30 10.01 -11.58 4.77
CA VAL A 30 9.87 -12.80 3.96
C VAL A 30 9.05 -12.47 2.72
N GLU A 31 9.70 -12.41 1.56
CA GLU A 31 9.03 -12.18 0.28
C GLU A 31 8.23 -13.43 -0.12
N VAL A 32 6.91 -13.31 -0.14
CA VAL A 32 6.03 -14.38 -0.57
C VAL A 32 5.97 -14.37 -2.10
N ASN A 33 5.92 -15.54 -2.75
CA ASN A 33 5.69 -15.59 -4.20
C ASN A 33 4.18 -15.55 -4.50
N PRO A 34 3.67 -14.54 -5.23
CA PRO A 34 2.23 -14.40 -5.47
C PRO A 34 1.61 -15.53 -6.31
N MET A 35 2.42 -16.35 -6.98
CA MET A 35 1.93 -17.45 -7.83
C MET A 35 1.73 -18.77 -7.07
N ASN A 36 2.42 -18.98 -5.94
CA ASN A 36 2.38 -20.26 -5.24
C ASN A 36 2.31 -20.17 -3.71
N SER A 37 2.47 -18.98 -3.14
CA SER A 37 2.38 -18.68 -1.70
C SER A 37 3.08 -19.69 -0.78
N LYS A 38 4.12 -20.39 -1.27
CA LYS A 38 4.74 -21.52 -0.53
C LYS A 38 5.30 -21.11 0.82
N ALA A 39 5.78 -19.86 0.95
CA ALA A 39 6.27 -19.32 2.21
C ALA A 39 5.20 -19.22 3.30
N LEU A 40 3.90 -19.15 2.93
CA LEU A 40 2.78 -19.11 3.87
C LEU A 40 2.20 -20.50 4.18
N ALA A 41 2.56 -21.53 3.41
CA ALA A 41 2.03 -22.88 3.60
C ALA A 41 2.23 -23.44 5.02
N PRO A 42 3.38 -23.23 5.70
CA PRO A 42 3.55 -23.67 7.08
C PRO A 42 2.59 -23.01 8.10
N LEU A 43 2.00 -21.87 7.74
CA LEU A 43 1.07 -21.12 8.58
C LEU A 43 -0.41 -21.41 8.24
N ASP A 44 -0.67 -22.24 7.22
CA ASP A 44 -2.00 -22.44 6.61
C ASP A 44 -2.69 -21.12 6.17
N LEU A 45 -1.87 -20.14 5.74
CA LEU A 45 -2.34 -18.84 5.28
C LEU A 45 -2.20 -18.69 3.75
N LYS A 46 -3.05 -17.84 3.17
CA LYS A 46 -3.10 -17.61 1.71
C LYS A 46 -2.89 -16.16 1.30
N LYS A 47 -2.89 -15.23 2.25
CA LYS A 47 -2.85 -13.78 2.01
C LYS A 47 -1.75 -13.14 2.84
N VAL A 48 -1.28 -12.00 2.36
CA VAL A 48 -0.35 -11.09 3.03
C VAL A 48 -1.05 -9.73 3.23
N PRO A 49 -0.58 -8.87 4.16
CA PRO A 49 0.53 -9.09 5.10
C PRO A 49 0.22 -10.12 6.19
N VAL A 50 1.26 -10.78 6.69
CA VAL A 50 1.24 -11.56 7.93
C VAL A 50 2.43 -11.10 8.77
N LEU A 51 2.20 -10.72 10.02
CA LEU A 51 3.25 -10.39 10.98
C LEU A 51 3.42 -11.55 11.95
N ILE A 52 4.66 -12.01 12.10
CA ILE A 52 5.06 -12.86 13.22
C ILE A 52 5.82 -12.01 14.21
N ASP A 53 5.33 -11.94 15.45
CA ASP A 53 5.94 -11.21 16.55
C ASP A 53 6.02 -12.09 17.80
N GLY A 54 7.18 -12.70 18.01
CA GLY A 54 7.34 -13.74 19.03
C GLY A 54 6.47 -14.96 18.70
N GLU A 55 5.55 -15.28 19.60
CA GLU A 55 4.59 -16.39 19.42
C GLU A 55 3.30 -15.95 18.70
N HIS A 56 3.11 -14.65 18.48
CA HIS A 56 1.90 -14.12 17.85
C HIS A 56 2.02 -14.18 16.32
N ILE A 57 1.01 -14.77 15.68
CA ILE A 57 0.81 -14.73 14.24
C ILE A 57 -0.41 -13.84 13.99
N ILE A 58 -0.19 -12.68 13.39
CA ILE A 58 -1.20 -11.65 13.21
C ILE A 58 -1.45 -11.45 11.73
N THR A 59 -2.73 -11.46 11.36
CA THR A 59 -3.21 -11.28 9.98
C THR A 59 -4.06 -10.01 9.89
N GLU A 60 -4.35 -9.60 8.66
CA GLU A 60 -5.06 -8.35 8.32
C GLU A 60 -4.23 -7.08 8.61
N SER A 61 -4.03 -6.25 7.59
CA SER A 61 -3.12 -5.10 7.70
C SER A 61 -3.47 -4.12 8.81
N SER A 62 -4.77 -3.85 9.04
CA SER A 62 -5.22 -2.93 10.07
C SER A 62 -5.00 -3.52 11.47
N VAL A 63 -5.29 -4.80 11.68
CA VAL A 63 -5.03 -5.49 12.96
C VAL A 63 -3.54 -5.57 13.25
N ILE A 64 -2.70 -5.81 12.24
CA ILE A 64 -1.24 -5.77 12.38
C ILE A 64 -0.77 -4.37 12.82
N MET A 65 -1.31 -3.30 12.21
CA MET A 65 -0.98 -1.93 12.62
C MET A 65 -1.42 -1.66 14.06
N ASP A 66 -2.61 -2.10 14.46
CA ASP A 66 -3.10 -1.94 15.83
C ASP A 66 -2.22 -2.68 16.83
N HIS A 67 -1.77 -3.90 16.50
CA HIS A 67 -0.81 -4.64 17.33
C HIS A 67 0.51 -3.87 17.49
N ILE A 68 1.10 -3.43 16.38
CA ILE A 68 2.38 -2.70 16.43
C ILE A 68 2.23 -1.42 17.25
N ASP A 69 1.15 -0.67 17.02
CA ASP A 69 0.91 0.58 17.71
C ASP A 69 0.71 0.37 19.22
N ASN A 70 -0.17 -0.56 19.61
CA ASN A 70 -0.48 -0.85 21.01
C ASN A 70 0.67 -1.44 21.82
N HIS A 71 1.66 -2.06 21.18
CA HIS A 71 2.76 -2.73 21.87
C HIS A 71 4.10 -1.98 21.77
N TYR A 72 4.28 -1.09 20.79
CA TYR A 72 5.59 -0.49 20.50
C TYR A 72 5.59 1.03 20.28
N VAL A 73 4.51 1.62 19.74
CA VAL A 73 4.55 3.00 19.22
C VAL A 73 3.68 3.96 20.03
N HIS A 74 2.45 3.56 20.35
CA HIS A 74 1.46 4.32 21.10
C HIS A 74 1.19 5.71 20.50
N LEU A 75 0.84 5.76 19.21
CA LEU A 75 0.48 7.00 18.53
C LEU A 75 -0.77 7.62 19.17
N ALA A 76 -0.78 8.95 19.20
CA ALA A 76 -2.00 9.68 19.52
C ALA A 76 -3.04 9.41 18.42
N ALA A 77 -4.28 9.14 18.82
CA ALA A 77 -5.38 8.89 17.91
C ALA A 77 -6.59 9.73 18.29
N ASP A 78 -7.21 10.32 17.28
CA ASP A 78 -8.56 10.89 17.35
C ASP A 78 -9.61 9.80 17.06
N ASP A 79 -10.86 10.03 17.48
CA ASP A 79 -12.01 9.15 17.28
C ASP A 79 -12.30 8.89 15.79
N THR A 80 -11.84 9.76 14.88
CA THR A 80 -12.02 9.63 13.43
C THR A 80 -11.03 8.68 12.75
N VAL A 81 -9.97 8.23 13.44
CA VAL A 81 -8.92 7.35 12.86
C VAL A 81 -9.53 6.06 12.29
N ALA A 82 -10.49 5.46 13.00
CA ALA A 82 -11.14 4.22 12.58
C ALA A 82 -11.97 4.40 11.29
N GLU A 83 -12.62 5.56 11.13
CA GLU A 83 -13.41 5.89 9.94
C GLU A 83 -12.50 5.99 8.72
N TRP A 84 -11.41 6.76 8.81
CA TRP A 84 -10.47 6.93 7.71
C TRP A 84 -9.79 5.63 7.31
N ARG A 85 -9.41 4.78 8.27
CA ARG A 85 -8.83 3.46 7.97
C ARG A 85 -9.82 2.54 7.27
N THR A 86 -11.10 2.61 7.65
CA THR A 86 -12.18 1.89 6.96
C THR A 86 -12.37 2.40 5.54
N TRP A 87 -12.36 3.73 5.34
CA TRP A 87 -12.44 4.35 4.02
C TRP A 87 -11.26 3.97 3.12
N VAL A 88 -10.04 3.89 3.68
CA VAL A 88 -8.84 3.44 2.97
C VAL A 88 -9.04 2.04 2.39
N ASP A 89 -9.47 1.11 3.23
CA ASP A 89 -9.59 -0.32 2.88
C ASP A 89 -10.80 -0.62 1.98
N ASN A 90 -11.87 0.18 2.10
CA ASN A 90 -13.13 -0.04 1.38
C ASN A 90 -13.32 0.84 0.14
N THR A 91 -12.55 1.92 0.00
CA THR A 91 -12.73 2.90 -1.09
C THR A 91 -11.43 3.24 -1.77
N LEU A 92 -10.49 3.90 -1.08
CA LEU A 92 -9.29 4.46 -1.69
C LEU A 92 -8.48 3.42 -2.49
N VAL A 93 -8.22 2.26 -1.88
CA VAL A 93 -7.37 1.22 -2.46
C VAL A 93 -7.87 0.71 -3.82
N TYR A 94 -9.16 0.84 -4.12
CA TYR A 94 -9.75 0.31 -5.36
C TYR A 94 -9.58 1.21 -6.57
N PHE A 95 -9.22 2.49 -6.40
CA PHE A 95 -8.95 3.39 -7.52
C PHE A 95 -7.56 3.17 -8.12
N LEU A 96 -6.59 2.69 -7.34
CA LEU A 96 -5.20 2.56 -7.78
C LEU A 96 -5.01 1.47 -8.87
N PRO A 97 -5.47 0.21 -8.70
CA PRO A 97 -5.24 -0.87 -9.67
C PRO A 97 -5.67 -0.55 -11.12
N PRO A 98 -6.87 -0.01 -11.39
CA PRO A 98 -7.26 0.32 -12.77
C PRO A 98 -6.44 1.47 -13.38
N ILE A 99 -5.83 2.35 -12.58
CA ILE A 99 -4.96 3.44 -13.07
C ILE A 99 -3.57 2.90 -13.41
N ILE A 100 -2.96 2.12 -12.52
CA ILE A 100 -1.59 1.61 -12.73
C ILE A 100 -1.52 0.51 -13.80
N HIS A 101 -2.62 -0.19 -14.05
CA HIS A 101 -2.71 -1.26 -15.06
C HIS A 101 -3.47 -0.84 -16.33
N LYS A 102 -3.71 0.46 -16.54
CA LYS A 102 -4.45 0.98 -17.71
C LYS A 102 -3.70 0.72 -19.02
N ASP A 103 -2.40 1.02 -19.06
CA ASP A 103 -1.60 0.97 -20.29
C ASP A 103 -0.43 -0.03 -20.20
N PHE A 104 -0.16 -0.68 -21.32
CA PHE A 104 0.88 -1.70 -21.52
C PHE A 104 2.28 -1.25 -21.07
N GLY A 105 2.62 0.03 -21.27
CA GLY A 105 3.90 0.62 -20.86
C GLY A 105 4.03 0.85 -19.35
N THR A 106 2.93 1.17 -18.66
CA THR A 106 2.92 1.36 -17.19
C THR A 106 3.00 0.03 -16.47
N SER A 107 2.30 -0.99 -16.97
CA SER A 107 2.44 -2.37 -16.46
C SER A 107 3.85 -2.93 -16.72
N TRP A 108 4.50 -2.59 -17.84
CA TRP A 108 5.87 -3.00 -18.17
C TRP A 108 6.92 -2.48 -17.15
N GLN A 109 6.79 -1.24 -16.68
CA GLN A 109 7.66 -0.69 -15.63
C GLN A 109 7.40 -1.33 -14.26
N THR A 110 6.14 -1.52 -13.88
CA THR A 110 5.76 -2.14 -12.59
C THR A 110 6.22 -3.59 -12.49
N PHE A 111 6.02 -4.41 -13.53
CA PHE A 111 6.58 -5.77 -13.59
C PHE A 111 8.12 -5.78 -13.78
N GLY A 112 8.69 -4.65 -14.18
CA GLY A 112 10.12 -4.39 -14.22
C GLY A 112 10.80 -4.57 -12.86
N GLN A 113 10.15 -4.02 -11.83
CA GLN A 113 10.64 -3.95 -10.44
C GLN A 113 10.28 -5.21 -9.63
N VAL A 114 9.06 -5.73 -9.77
CA VAL A 114 8.55 -6.91 -9.03
C VAL A 114 9.33 -8.21 -9.33
N LEU A 115 9.84 -8.38 -10.56
CA LEU A 115 10.47 -9.64 -10.98
C LEU A 115 12.01 -9.66 -10.83
N LYS A 116 12.65 -8.57 -10.37
CA LYS A 116 14.11 -8.53 -10.19
C LYS A 116 14.65 -9.59 -9.21
N PRO A 117 13.96 -9.98 -8.12
CA PRO A 117 14.48 -10.99 -7.19
C PRO A 117 14.23 -12.46 -7.59
N SER A 118 13.53 -12.74 -8.70
CA SER A 118 12.78 -14.01 -8.83
C SER A 118 13.47 -15.20 -9.54
N GLY A 119 14.79 -15.16 -9.79
CA GLY A 119 15.52 -16.33 -10.33
C GLY A 119 15.12 -16.81 -11.74
N TYR A 120 14.24 -16.10 -12.45
CA TYR A 120 13.85 -16.45 -13.84
C TYR A 120 14.85 -15.93 -14.88
N GLY A 121 15.14 -16.76 -15.89
CA GLY A 121 15.84 -16.37 -17.11
C GLY A 121 15.11 -15.28 -17.90
N VAL A 122 15.87 -14.43 -18.60
CA VAL A 122 15.42 -13.16 -19.22
C VAL A 122 14.18 -13.32 -20.11
N PHE A 123 14.11 -14.39 -20.91
CA PHE A 123 13.00 -14.65 -21.82
C PHE A 123 11.68 -14.99 -21.11
N LYS A 124 11.73 -15.84 -20.08
CA LYS A 124 10.56 -16.21 -19.25
C LYS A 124 10.06 -15.03 -18.43
N ARG A 125 10.97 -14.15 -17.98
CA ARG A 125 10.64 -12.89 -17.32
C ARG A 125 9.86 -11.96 -18.23
N THR A 126 10.28 -11.82 -19.49
CA THR A 126 9.57 -11.01 -20.50
C THR A 126 8.21 -11.58 -20.85
N LEU A 127 8.07 -12.89 -21.02
CA LEU A 127 6.76 -13.51 -21.32
C LEU A 127 5.75 -13.36 -20.16
N VAL A 128 6.20 -13.58 -18.92
CA VAL A 128 5.36 -13.37 -17.71
C VAL A 128 5.01 -11.89 -17.53
N ARG A 129 5.91 -10.96 -17.90
CA ARG A 129 5.61 -9.51 -17.95
C ARG A 129 4.47 -9.19 -18.91
N PHE A 130 4.51 -9.72 -20.13
CA PHE A 130 3.48 -9.47 -21.14
C PHE A 130 2.13 -10.11 -20.77
N ALA A 131 2.15 -11.38 -20.33
CA ALA A 131 0.93 -12.10 -19.95
C ALA A 131 0.31 -11.54 -18.66
N GLY A 132 1.13 -11.24 -17.65
CA GLY A 132 0.72 -10.63 -16.40
C GLY A 132 0.14 -9.23 -16.59
N ALA A 133 0.77 -8.37 -17.40
CA ALA A 133 0.27 -7.03 -17.71
C ALA A 133 -1.13 -7.04 -18.35
N MET A 134 -1.34 -7.89 -19.37
CA MET A 134 -2.64 -7.96 -20.04
C MET A 134 -3.74 -8.60 -19.17
N VAL A 135 -3.42 -9.66 -18.42
CA VAL A 135 -4.39 -10.29 -17.51
C VAL A 135 -4.75 -9.36 -16.37
N MET A 136 -3.76 -8.70 -15.76
CA MET A 136 -3.99 -7.77 -14.65
C MET A 136 -4.78 -6.54 -15.07
N SER A 137 -4.55 -6.01 -16.28
CA SER A 137 -5.37 -4.92 -16.84
C SER A 137 -6.84 -5.33 -16.95
N ARG A 138 -7.14 -6.48 -17.55
CA ARG A 138 -8.54 -6.95 -17.67
C ARG A 138 -9.18 -7.25 -16.31
N VAL A 139 -8.45 -7.87 -15.39
CA VAL A 139 -8.95 -8.19 -14.05
C VAL A 139 -9.19 -6.94 -13.22
N SER A 140 -8.28 -5.96 -13.25
CA SER A 140 -8.43 -4.71 -12.51
C SER A 140 -9.60 -3.88 -13.03
N GLN A 141 -9.75 -3.78 -14.36
CA GLN A 141 -10.88 -3.08 -14.98
C GLN A 141 -12.21 -3.79 -14.71
N LYS A 142 -12.25 -5.13 -14.76
CA LYS A 142 -13.46 -5.90 -14.41
C LYS A 142 -13.86 -5.67 -12.94
N LYS A 143 -12.91 -5.80 -12.01
CA LYS A 143 -13.15 -5.60 -10.57
C LYS A 143 -13.55 -4.17 -10.22
N ALA A 144 -13.06 -3.19 -10.98
CA ALA A 144 -13.47 -1.79 -10.85
C ALA A 144 -14.96 -1.63 -11.25
N ARG A 145 -15.37 -2.18 -12.39
CA ARG A 145 -16.77 -2.16 -12.84
C ARG A 145 -17.73 -2.85 -11.86
N GLU A 146 -17.34 -4.00 -11.30
CA GLU A 146 -18.12 -4.70 -10.27
C GLU A 146 -18.35 -3.85 -9.00
N ARG A 147 -17.47 -2.87 -8.75
CA ARG A 147 -17.55 -1.92 -7.63
C ARG A 147 -18.19 -0.58 -8.03
N GLY A 148 -18.73 -0.46 -9.24
CA GLY A 148 -19.28 0.80 -9.75
C GLY A 148 -18.24 1.87 -10.10
N ILE A 149 -16.95 1.53 -10.14
CA ILE A 149 -15.88 2.46 -10.54
C ILE A 149 -15.85 2.52 -12.08
N THR A 150 -16.47 3.55 -12.63
CA THR A 150 -16.56 3.80 -14.08
C THR A 150 -15.42 4.69 -14.60
N ASP A 151 -14.97 5.64 -13.79
CA ASP A 151 -13.83 6.52 -14.06
C ASP A 151 -12.88 6.52 -12.85
N ALA A 152 -11.88 5.64 -12.88
CA ALA A 152 -10.93 5.52 -11.79
C ALA A 152 -10.05 6.76 -11.59
N PRO A 153 -9.50 7.42 -12.63
CA PRO A 153 -8.82 8.71 -12.48
C PRO A 153 -9.68 9.79 -11.80
N ALA A 154 -10.92 10.00 -12.25
CA ALA A 154 -11.80 10.99 -11.63
C ALA A 154 -12.14 10.60 -10.17
N GLY A 155 -12.40 9.31 -9.92
CA GLY A 155 -12.64 8.79 -8.58
C GLY A 155 -11.44 8.97 -7.64
N LEU A 156 -10.22 8.71 -8.12
CA LEU A 156 -9.00 8.96 -7.35
C LEU A 156 -8.82 10.45 -7.06
N ALA A 157 -9.06 11.33 -8.04
CA ALA A 157 -8.96 12.76 -7.84
C ALA A 157 -9.95 13.25 -6.76
N ALA A 158 -11.19 12.78 -6.80
CA ALA A 158 -12.19 13.07 -5.77
C ALA A 158 -11.77 12.53 -4.39
N ALA A 159 -11.24 11.30 -4.32
CA ALA A 159 -10.74 10.70 -3.08
C ALA A 159 -9.56 11.50 -2.49
N VAL A 160 -8.66 12.00 -3.34
CA VAL A 160 -7.53 12.84 -2.93
C VAL A 160 -8.00 14.20 -2.40
N GLN A 161 -8.99 14.81 -3.06
CA GLN A 161 -9.60 16.06 -2.57
C GLN A 161 -10.31 15.86 -1.23
N HIS A 162 -11.03 14.75 -1.07
CA HIS A 162 -11.70 14.39 0.18
C HIS A 162 -10.68 14.21 1.32
N TRP A 163 -9.60 13.45 1.10
CA TRP A 163 -8.54 13.31 2.11
C TRP A 163 -7.88 14.65 2.43
N ALA A 164 -7.51 15.45 1.42
CA ALA A 164 -6.86 16.73 1.66
C ALA A 164 -7.77 17.70 2.42
N LYS A 165 -9.04 17.83 2.01
CA LYS A 165 -9.96 18.78 2.62
C LYS A 165 -10.47 18.32 3.98
N ASP A 166 -10.96 17.09 4.07
CA ASP A 166 -11.72 16.63 5.22
C ASP A 166 -10.85 15.78 6.17
N GLY A 167 -9.85 15.05 5.65
CA GLY A 167 -8.93 14.25 6.45
C GLY A 167 -7.82 15.08 7.07
N LEU A 168 -7.14 15.91 6.28
CA LEU A 168 -6.11 16.80 6.81
C LEU A 168 -6.74 18.03 7.48
N ALA A 169 -7.88 18.51 7.00
CA ALA A 169 -8.62 19.64 7.58
C ALA A 169 -7.73 20.88 7.84
N GLY A 170 -6.75 21.14 6.96
CA GLY A 170 -5.79 22.23 7.08
C GLY A 170 -4.62 21.99 8.05
N GLN A 171 -4.53 20.81 8.66
CA GLN A 171 -3.42 20.38 9.51
C GLN A 171 -2.25 19.80 8.70
N LYS A 172 -1.09 19.64 9.33
CA LYS A 172 0.08 19.01 8.69
C LYS A 172 -0.15 17.53 8.41
N PHE A 173 -0.85 16.87 9.31
CA PHE A 173 -1.22 15.46 9.30
C PHE A 173 -2.65 15.35 9.86
N HIS A 174 -3.32 14.24 9.60
CA HIS A 174 -4.58 13.93 10.26
C HIS A 174 -4.40 13.91 11.79
N GLY A 175 -3.29 13.35 12.29
CA GLY A 175 -2.91 13.40 13.71
C GLY A 175 -2.46 14.78 14.23
N GLY A 176 -2.64 15.86 13.46
CA GLY A 176 -2.24 17.22 13.81
C GLY A 176 -0.76 17.51 13.52
N ASP A 177 0.07 17.59 14.56
CA ASP A 177 1.50 17.90 14.43
C ASP A 177 2.38 16.68 14.10
N ALA A 178 1.89 15.47 14.37
CA ALA A 178 2.55 14.20 14.04
C ALA A 178 1.54 13.27 13.34
N PRO A 179 2.00 12.35 12.46
CA PRO A 179 1.11 11.43 11.79
C PRO A 179 0.57 10.35 12.74
N ASP A 180 -0.68 9.96 12.52
CA ASP A 180 -1.34 8.87 13.21
C ASP A 180 -1.55 7.64 12.31
N LEU A 181 -2.33 6.67 12.77
CA LEU A 181 -2.63 5.47 11.99
C LEU A 181 -3.48 5.74 10.73
N ALA A 182 -4.26 6.81 10.68
CA ALA A 182 -4.99 7.20 9.48
C ALA A 182 -4.02 7.74 8.43
N ASP A 183 -3.13 8.66 8.82
CA ASP A 183 -2.06 9.17 7.94
C ASP A 183 -1.24 8.03 7.33
N LEU A 184 -0.73 7.14 8.19
CA LEU A 184 0.13 6.03 7.77
C LEU A 184 -0.62 5.00 6.91
N SER A 185 -1.93 4.84 7.12
CA SER A 185 -2.77 3.97 6.29
C SER A 185 -2.98 4.54 4.89
N VAL A 186 -3.37 5.81 4.77
CA VAL A 186 -3.53 6.48 3.46
C VAL A 186 -2.20 6.51 2.73
N PHE A 187 -1.13 6.90 3.44
CA PHE A 187 0.21 6.99 2.91
C PHE A 187 0.71 5.64 2.40
N GLY A 188 0.54 4.56 3.17
CA GLY A 188 0.95 3.22 2.77
C GLY A 188 0.32 2.76 1.44
N ILE A 189 -0.96 3.06 1.22
CA ILE A 189 -1.63 2.74 -0.05
C ILE A 189 -0.94 3.46 -1.21
N PHE A 190 -0.74 4.78 -1.13
CA PHE A 190 -0.07 5.55 -2.18
C PHE A 190 1.39 5.13 -2.36
N ARG A 191 2.11 4.91 -1.26
CA ARG A 191 3.53 4.54 -1.23
C ARG A 191 3.81 3.27 -2.01
N SER A 192 2.89 2.30 -2.02
CA SER A 192 3.00 1.08 -2.83
C SER A 192 3.07 1.32 -4.35
N THR A 193 2.69 2.52 -4.80
CA THR A 193 2.69 2.95 -6.19
C THR A 193 3.51 4.24 -6.40
N ASP A 194 4.49 4.50 -5.52
CA ASP A 194 5.34 5.68 -5.61
C ASP A 194 5.99 5.81 -7.00
N GLY A 195 5.95 7.02 -7.56
CA GLY A 195 6.47 7.28 -8.91
C GLY A 195 5.61 6.74 -10.05
N LEU A 196 4.44 6.14 -9.80
CA LEU A 196 3.50 5.70 -10.83
C LEU A 196 2.39 6.74 -11.10
N ALA A 197 1.55 6.45 -12.10
CA ALA A 197 0.51 7.38 -12.57
C ALA A 197 -0.49 7.78 -11.48
N ALA A 198 -0.82 6.88 -10.54
CA ALA A 198 -1.75 7.16 -9.45
C ALA A 198 -1.21 8.25 -8.50
N VAL A 199 0.04 8.12 -8.03
CA VAL A 199 0.67 9.12 -7.16
C VAL A 199 0.90 10.44 -7.91
N ARG A 200 1.30 10.39 -9.19
CA ARG A 200 1.42 11.62 -10.00
C ARG A 200 0.10 12.37 -10.09
N LEU A 201 -1.00 11.65 -10.38
CA LEU A 201 -2.33 12.24 -10.44
C LEU A 201 -2.72 12.86 -9.09
N ALA A 202 -2.50 12.14 -7.98
CA ALA A 202 -2.77 12.64 -6.65
C ALA A 202 -2.00 13.94 -6.34
N ASN A 203 -0.69 13.96 -6.62
CA ASN A 203 0.15 15.15 -6.39
C ASN A 203 -0.27 16.35 -7.24
N THR A 204 -0.76 16.13 -8.46
CA THR A 204 -1.28 17.23 -9.31
C THR A 204 -2.70 17.67 -8.94
N THR A 205 -3.46 16.83 -8.23
CA THR A 205 -4.85 17.12 -7.86
C THR A 205 -4.94 18.06 -6.67
N SER A 206 -4.03 17.93 -5.70
CA SER A 206 -4.00 18.76 -4.50
C SER A 206 -2.56 19.04 -4.08
N SER A 207 -2.20 20.32 -3.97
CA SER A 207 -0.89 20.75 -3.45
C SER A 207 -0.73 20.43 -1.97
N GLU A 208 -1.83 20.45 -1.21
CA GLU A 208 -1.87 20.06 0.20
C GLU A 208 -1.55 18.57 0.36
N PHE A 209 -2.17 17.72 -0.46
CA PHE A 209 -1.84 16.29 -0.53
C PHE A 209 -0.37 16.07 -0.89
N ALA A 210 0.13 16.76 -1.93
CA ALA A 210 1.52 16.60 -2.37
C ALA A 210 2.50 16.95 -1.25
N ALA A 211 2.27 18.07 -0.54
CA ALA A 211 3.10 18.49 0.57
C ALA A 211 3.02 17.51 1.76
N TRP A 212 1.84 16.99 2.07
CA TRP A 212 1.65 15.94 3.09
C TRP A 212 2.39 14.65 2.74
N TYR A 213 2.27 14.21 1.49
CA TYR A 213 2.90 12.98 1.01
C TYR A 213 4.44 13.08 1.04
N ASP A 214 4.99 14.23 0.65
CA ASP A 214 6.44 14.47 0.70
C ASP A 214 6.97 14.52 2.14
N ARG A 215 6.23 15.11 3.09
CA ARG A 215 6.58 15.06 4.52
C ARG A 215 6.68 13.62 5.01
N LEU A 216 5.67 12.79 4.76
CA LEU A 216 5.69 11.39 5.18
C LEU A 216 6.79 10.58 4.49
N LYS A 217 7.07 10.81 3.21
CA LYS A 217 8.19 10.15 2.53
C LYS A 217 9.55 10.39 3.19
N VAL A 218 9.78 11.60 3.71
CA VAL A 218 11.00 11.93 4.45
C VAL A 218 11.02 11.25 5.81
N MET A 219 9.87 11.16 6.49
CA MET A 219 9.74 10.55 7.82
C MET A 219 9.77 9.01 7.79
N THR A 220 9.47 8.40 6.64
CA THR A 220 9.46 6.93 6.46
C THR A 220 10.50 6.49 5.42
N PRO A 221 11.80 6.65 5.69
CA PRO A 221 12.83 6.19 4.76
C PRO A 221 12.74 4.66 4.63
N SER A 222 12.82 4.15 3.39
CA SER A 222 12.78 2.71 3.14
C SER A 222 14.13 2.09 3.54
N THR A 223 14.29 1.75 4.81
CA THR A 223 15.52 1.20 5.40
C THR A 223 15.47 -0.32 5.56
N ALA A 224 14.64 -1.03 4.78
CA ALA A 224 14.63 -2.50 4.83
C ALA A 224 16.05 -3.04 4.60
N VAL A 225 16.64 -3.61 5.67
CA VAL A 225 17.94 -4.31 5.69
C VAL A 225 17.73 -5.75 5.24
#